data_AF-A0A673J3R3-F1
#
_entry.id   AF-A0A673J3R3-F1
#
_cell.length_a   1.000
_cell.length_b   1.000
_cell.length_c   1.000
_cell.angle_alpha   90.00
_cell.angle_beta   90.00
_cell.angle_gamma   90.00
#
_symmetry.space_group_name_H-M   'P 1'
#
loop_
_entity.id
_entity.type
_entity.pdbx_description
1 polymer ?
#
loop_
_entity_poly.entity_id
_entity_poly.type
_entity_poly.pdbx_seq_one_letter_code
_entity_poly.pdbx_strand_id
1 'polypeptide(L)'
;TCISVSSERFCEFFKSAKFLIYLGHALSTWGDRMWNFAVAVFLVELYGNSLLLTAVYGLVVAGSVLLLGAIIGDWVDKNPRLKVAQTSLVVQNSAVILCGVLLMAVFQFKEQLTIMYSGWLLTSCYILVITIANIANLASTAMSITIQRDWVVVVAGDDRSKLADMNATVRIIDQLTNILAPMLVGQIMAFGSHFIGCGFISGWNVFSMCLEYFLLRKVYQKTPALAFKAGQKDADDQELKHLNVQKEIGNNESPVEGSQLMNESAEVKKNTSCCYQMTEPIRTFKDGWVAYYNQSIFFAGMSLSFLYMTVLGFDCITTGYAYTQGLNGSVLSLLMGASAISGICGTVAFTWIRKKCGLIRTGIIAGVARSGPTLCCCLGWFLWVIHALITFVKAPKQKWDEHFTNIQSYKIALLSLLFQMESLIKPLMGCCSPNKQMSGSEVRINKNTNRTVKLLHHGLESMRPAIQLKSVFLTLFNSLSCALESFGVTSSTEP
;
A
#
# COMPACT_ATOMS: atom_id res chain seq x y z
N THR A 1 -18.01 -48.83 10.43
CA THR A 1 -18.09 -47.91 11.60
C THR A 1 -16.96 -46.89 11.66
N CYS A 2 -15.66 -47.26 11.68
CA CYS A 2 -14.59 -46.23 11.68
C CYS A 2 -14.57 -45.30 10.45
N ILE A 3 -14.91 -45.81 9.26
CA ILE A 3 -14.97 -45.00 8.02
C ILE A 3 -16.19 -44.06 8.02
N SER A 4 -17.35 -44.49 8.54
CA SER A 4 -18.53 -43.62 8.64
C SER A 4 -18.36 -42.54 9.70
N VAL A 5 -17.75 -42.87 10.86
CA VAL A 5 -17.43 -41.89 11.91
C VAL A 5 -16.35 -40.90 11.45
N SER A 6 -15.38 -41.34 10.64
CA SER A 6 -14.41 -40.44 10.02
C SER A 6 -15.08 -39.50 9.02
N SER A 7 -15.96 -40.01 8.16
CA SER A 7 -16.72 -39.23 7.17
C SER A 7 -17.67 -38.21 7.82
N GLU A 8 -18.35 -38.59 8.92
CA GLU A 8 -19.22 -37.69 9.69
C GLU A 8 -18.42 -36.57 10.35
N ARG A 9 -17.29 -36.88 11.01
CA ARG A 9 -16.39 -35.85 11.57
C ARG A 9 -15.80 -34.94 10.49
N PHE A 10 -15.51 -35.48 9.31
CA PHE A 10 -15.02 -34.70 8.17
C PHE A 10 -16.12 -33.75 7.65
N CYS A 11 -17.36 -34.24 7.52
CA CYS A 11 -18.52 -33.42 7.18
C CYS A 11 -18.82 -32.36 8.23
N GLU A 12 -18.69 -32.68 9.52
CA GLU A 12 -18.86 -31.71 10.62
C GLU A 12 -17.75 -30.65 10.61
N PHE A 13 -16.51 -31.03 10.32
CA PHE A 13 -15.39 -30.09 10.16
C PHE A 13 -15.65 -29.10 9.02
N PHE A 14 -16.05 -29.58 7.84
CA PHE A 14 -16.40 -28.71 6.71
C PHE A 14 -17.64 -27.84 6.97
N LYS A 15 -18.54 -28.29 7.84
CA LYS A 15 -19.70 -27.51 8.29
C LYS A 15 -19.38 -26.57 9.46
N SER A 16 -18.18 -26.60 10.03
CA SER A 16 -17.79 -25.76 11.15
C SER A 16 -17.71 -24.29 10.75
N ALA A 17 -18.16 -23.38 11.62
CA ALA A 17 -18.06 -21.93 11.39
C ALA A 17 -16.61 -21.49 11.12
N LYS A 18 -15.63 -22.15 11.76
CA LYS A 18 -14.20 -21.88 11.54
C LYS A 18 -13.78 -22.15 10.10
N PHE A 19 -14.12 -23.33 9.58
CA PHE A 19 -13.78 -23.71 8.21
C PHE A 19 -14.47 -22.80 7.19
N LEU A 20 -15.74 -22.46 7.43
CA LEU A 20 -16.50 -21.57 6.56
C LEU A 20 -15.87 -20.16 6.50
N ILE A 21 -15.38 -19.63 7.62
CA ILE A 21 -14.63 -18.36 7.66
C ILE A 21 -13.31 -18.49 6.90
N TYR A 22 -12.56 -19.59 7.09
CA TYR A 22 -11.31 -19.78 6.36
C TYR A 22 -11.53 -19.88 4.85
N LEU A 23 -12.57 -20.60 4.41
CA LEU A 23 -12.91 -20.72 3.00
C LEU A 23 -13.34 -19.38 2.41
N GLY A 24 -14.22 -18.65 3.10
CA GLY A 24 -14.63 -17.31 2.67
C GLY A 24 -13.45 -16.33 2.59
N HIS A 25 -12.60 -16.31 3.63
CA HIS A 25 -11.40 -15.49 3.67
C HIS A 25 -10.39 -15.86 2.57
N ALA A 26 -10.23 -17.17 2.30
CA ALA A 26 -9.35 -17.66 1.25
C ALA A 26 -9.83 -17.23 -0.14
N LEU A 27 -11.13 -17.33 -0.41
CA LEU A 27 -11.75 -16.89 -1.67
C LEU A 27 -11.57 -15.38 -1.87
N SER A 28 -11.87 -14.60 -0.83
CA SER A 28 -11.76 -13.15 -0.85
C SER A 28 -10.33 -12.69 -1.09
N THR A 29 -9.39 -13.20 -0.29
CA THR A 29 -7.96 -12.87 -0.41
C THR A 29 -7.38 -13.34 -1.73
N TRP A 30 -7.80 -14.50 -2.24
CA TRP A 30 -7.40 -14.97 -3.56
C TRP A 30 -7.83 -14.00 -4.67
N GLY A 31 -9.10 -13.58 -4.67
CA GLY A 31 -9.63 -12.58 -5.59
C GLY A 31 -8.86 -11.26 -5.54
N ASP A 32 -8.60 -10.76 -4.33
CA ASP A 32 -7.87 -9.51 -4.12
C ASP A 32 -6.42 -9.56 -4.59
N ARG A 33 -5.72 -10.67 -4.36
CA ARG A 33 -4.33 -10.84 -4.82
C ARG A 33 -4.26 -10.94 -6.34
N MET A 34 -5.20 -11.63 -6.96
CA MET A 34 -5.33 -11.65 -8.43
C MET A 34 -5.58 -10.26 -9.00
N TRP A 35 -6.53 -9.51 -8.43
CA TRP A 35 -6.89 -8.17 -8.89
C TRP A 35 -5.72 -7.19 -8.77
N ASN A 36 -5.08 -7.13 -7.60
CA ASN A 36 -3.96 -6.22 -7.36
C ASN A 36 -2.78 -6.47 -8.29
N PHE A 37 -2.46 -7.73 -8.57
CA PHE A 37 -1.44 -8.08 -9.55
C PHE A 37 -1.86 -7.70 -10.97
N ALA A 38 -3.07 -8.05 -11.37
CA ALA A 38 -3.58 -7.81 -12.72
C ALA A 38 -3.66 -6.33 -13.06
N VAL A 39 -4.22 -5.50 -12.17
CA VAL A 39 -4.32 -4.05 -12.38
C VAL A 39 -2.93 -3.43 -12.56
N ALA A 40 -1.94 -3.86 -11.78
CA ALA A 40 -0.58 -3.37 -11.95
C ALA A 40 -0.01 -3.69 -13.34
N VAL A 41 -0.22 -4.90 -13.84
CA VAL A 41 0.20 -5.32 -15.20
C VAL A 41 -0.56 -4.55 -16.28
N PHE A 42 -1.89 -4.43 -16.14
CA PHE A 42 -2.72 -3.71 -17.11
C PHE A 42 -2.33 -2.24 -17.24
N LEU A 43 -2.01 -1.56 -16.13
CA LEU A 43 -1.60 -0.15 -16.15
C LEU A 43 -0.25 0.06 -16.85
N VAL A 44 0.69 -0.88 -16.72
CA VAL A 44 1.99 -0.82 -17.43
C VAL A 44 1.79 -0.96 -18.94
N GLU A 45 0.97 -1.93 -19.36
CA GLU A 45 0.67 -2.18 -20.76
C GLU A 45 -0.09 -1.00 -21.41
N LEU A 46 -1.01 -0.39 -20.65
CA LEU A 46 -1.79 0.76 -21.12
C LEU A 46 -0.91 2.00 -21.37
N TYR A 47 0.05 2.29 -20.47
CA TYR A 47 0.89 3.50 -20.53
C TYR A 47 2.21 3.30 -21.30
N GLY A 48 2.40 2.15 -21.97
CA GLY A 48 3.52 1.91 -22.89
C GLY A 48 4.86 1.64 -22.17
N ASN A 49 4.91 0.59 -21.36
CA ASN A 49 6.12 0.13 -20.63
C ASN A 49 6.72 1.14 -19.65
N SER A 50 6.00 2.22 -19.31
CA SER A 50 6.38 3.14 -18.26
C SER A 50 5.68 2.79 -16.94
N LEU A 51 6.46 2.74 -15.86
CA LEU A 51 5.99 2.42 -14.50
C LEU A 51 5.26 3.59 -13.82
N LEU A 52 5.17 4.77 -14.48
CA LEU A 52 4.61 5.98 -13.88
C LEU A 52 3.16 5.77 -13.44
N LEU A 53 2.31 5.22 -14.30
CA LEU A 53 0.88 5.06 -14.00
C LEU A 53 0.66 4.08 -12.83
N THR A 54 1.45 3.00 -12.79
CA THR A 54 1.44 2.02 -11.70
C THR A 54 1.95 2.62 -10.39
N ALA A 55 2.96 3.51 -10.44
CA ALA A 55 3.45 4.22 -9.27
C ALA A 55 2.41 5.21 -8.71
N VAL A 56 1.72 5.95 -9.58
CA VAL A 56 0.61 6.83 -9.19
C VAL A 56 -0.53 6.03 -8.58
N TYR A 57 -0.90 4.89 -9.18
CA TYR A 57 -1.91 3.99 -8.60
C TYR A 57 -1.52 3.53 -7.19
N GLY A 58 -0.29 3.06 -6.99
CA GLY A 58 0.20 2.65 -5.68
C GLY A 58 0.18 3.78 -4.64
N LEU A 59 0.55 5.00 -5.04
CA LEU A 59 0.49 6.19 -4.18
C LEU A 59 -0.95 6.54 -3.78
N VAL A 60 -1.88 6.51 -4.73
CA VAL A 60 -3.31 6.82 -4.48
C VAL A 60 -3.93 5.77 -3.56
N VAL A 61 -3.63 4.49 -3.78
CA VAL A 61 -4.09 3.38 -2.94
C VAL A 61 -3.56 3.50 -1.51
N ALA A 62 -2.26 3.77 -1.34
CA ALA A 62 -1.67 3.93 -0.01
C ALA A 62 -2.21 5.18 0.70
N GLY A 63 -2.29 6.31 -0.02
CA GLY A 63 -2.80 7.57 0.50
C GLY A 63 -4.27 7.50 0.91
N SER A 64 -5.10 6.80 0.14
CA SER A 64 -6.53 6.66 0.46
C SER A 64 -6.75 5.83 1.72
N VAL A 65 -6.05 4.70 1.88
CA VAL A 65 -6.14 3.86 3.10
C VAL A 65 -5.62 4.62 4.32
N LEU A 66 -4.55 5.40 4.16
CA LEU A 66 -4.00 6.22 5.24
C LEU A 66 -4.99 7.29 5.71
N LEU A 67 -5.67 7.99 4.79
CA LEU A 67 -6.59 9.07 5.11
C LEU A 67 -7.97 8.57 5.55
N LEU A 68 -8.50 7.55 4.89
CA LEU A 68 -9.87 7.05 5.09
C LEU A 68 -9.94 5.84 6.02
N GLY A 69 -8.82 5.20 6.36
CA GLY A 69 -8.80 3.96 7.15
C GLY A 69 -9.43 4.11 8.53
N ALA A 70 -9.20 5.23 9.23
CA ALA A 70 -9.83 5.52 10.51
C ALA A 70 -11.36 5.70 10.40
N ILE A 71 -11.81 6.37 9.34
CA ILE A 71 -13.24 6.61 9.08
C ILE A 71 -13.93 5.28 8.74
N ILE A 72 -13.28 4.43 7.92
CA ILE A 72 -13.77 3.10 7.60
C ILE A 72 -13.85 2.24 8.86
N GLY A 73 -12.83 2.28 9.73
CA GLY A 73 -12.84 1.57 11.02
C GLY A 73 -14.01 1.99 11.91
N ASP A 74 -14.21 3.30 12.10
CA ASP A 74 -15.36 3.82 12.88
C ASP A 74 -16.71 3.42 12.27
N TRP A 75 -16.82 3.42 10.94
CA TRP A 75 -18.02 2.93 10.25
C TRP A 75 -18.25 1.43 10.47
N VAL A 76 -17.20 0.61 10.42
CA VAL A 76 -17.24 -0.83 10.75
C VAL A 76 -17.70 -1.03 12.20
N ASP A 77 -17.24 -0.18 13.12
CA ASP A 77 -17.53 -0.25 14.55
C ASP A 77 -18.93 0.25 14.94
N LYS A 78 -19.54 1.15 14.15
CA LYS A 78 -20.92 1.63 14.39
C LYS A 78 -22.00 0.72 13.82
N ASN A 79 -21.73 0.03 12.72
CA ASN A 79 -22.76 -0.72 11.99
C ASN A 79 -22.84 -2.20 12.39
N PRO A 80 -23.99 -2.88 12.16
CA PRO A 80 -24.11 -4.31 12.41
C PRO A 80 -23.11 -5.13 11.58
N ARG A 81 -22.43 -6.08 12.23
CA ARG A 81 -21.34 -6.88 11.64
C ARG A 81 -21.68 -7.48 10.28
N LEU A 82 -22.87 -8.08 10.14
CA LEU A 82 -23.30 -8.70 8.88
C LEU A 82 -23.53 -7.66 7.77
N LYS A 83 -24.16 -6.53 8.08
CA LYS A 83 -24.42 -5.46 7.10
C LYS A 83 -23.12 -4.85 6.59
N VAL A 84 -22.14 -4.64 7.48
CA VAL A 84 -20.81 -4.15 7.13
C VAL A 84 -20.10 -5.10 6.17
N ALA A 85 -20.05 -6.40 6.51
CA ALA A 85 -19.41 -7.41 5.67
C ALA A 85 -20.09 -7.51 4.28
N GLN A 86 -21.43 -7.56 4.25
CA GLN A 86 -22.18 -7.64 3.00
C GLN A 86 -22.00 -6.40 2.12
N THR A 87 -22.07 -5.20 2.72
CA THR A 87 -21.91 -3.95 1.98
C THR A 87 -20.50 -3.84 1.42
N SER A 88 -19.48 -4.14 2.23
CA SER A 88 -18.08 -4.11 1.79
C SER A 88 -17.84 -5.08 0.64
N LEU A 89 -18.33 -6.32 0.75
CA LEU A 89 -18.24 -7.34 -0.31
C LEU A 89 -18.90 -6.91 -1.62
N VAL A 90 -20.11 -6.33 -1.55
CA VAL A 90 -20.87 -5.89 -2.73
C VAL A 90 -20.20 -4.70 -3.39
N VAL A 91 -19.75 -3.71 -2.61
CA VAL A 91 -19.06 -2.52 -3.12
C VAL A 91 -17.73 -2.90 -3.77
N GLN A 92 -16.96 -3.78 -3.14
CA GLN A 92 -15.69 -4.30 -3.68
C GLN A 92 -15.91 -4.99 -5.03
N ASN A 93 -16.80 -5.98 -5.09
CA ASN A 93 -17.01 -6.75 -6.31
C ASN A 93 -17.62 -5.91 -7.44
N SER A 94 -18.58 -5.05 -7.14
CA SER A 94 -19.15 -4.14 -8.15
C SER A 94 -18.10 -3.17 -8.70
N ALA A 95 -17.22 -2.63 -7.85
CA ALA A 95 -16.12 -1.79 -8.28
C ALA A 95 -15.10 -2.55 -9.14
N VAL A 96 -14.74 -3.79 -8.78
CA VAL A 96 -13.83 -4.63 -9.58
C VAL A 96 -14.44 -4.94 -10.95
N ILE A 97 -15.71 -5.32 -11.01
CA ILE A 97 -16.41 -5.61 -12.29
C ILE A 97 -16.48 -4.36 -13.16
N LEU A 98 -16.88 -3.22 -12.59
CA LEU A 98 -16.95 -1.96 -13.31
C LEU A 98 -15.59 -1.54 -13.85
N CYS A 99 -14.54 -1.67 -13.02
CA CYS A 99 -13.17 -1.39 -13.44
C CYS A 99 -12.71 -2.36 -14.53
N GLY A 100 -13.06 -3.65 -14.44
CA GLY A 100 -12.75 -4.65 -15.46
C GLY A 100 -13.42 -4.35 -16.80
N VAL A 101 -14.70 -3.98 -16.81
CA VAL A 101 -15.43 -3.57 -18.02
C VAL A 101 -14.80 -2.33 -18.66
N LEU A 102 -14.45 -1.33 -17.84
CA LEU A 102 -13.77 -0.13 -18.33
C LEU A 102 -12.39 -0.47 -18.91
N LEU A 103 -11.60 -1.32 -18.25
CA LEU A 103 -10.30 -1.76 -18.77
C LEU A 103 -10.45 -2.52 -20.10
N MET A 104 -11.42 -3.43 -20.22
CA MET A 104 -11.70 -4.13 -21.48
C MET A 104 -12.06 -3.14 -22.60
N ALA A 105 -12.88 -2.13 -22.32
CA ALA A 105 -13.23 -1.10 -23.30
C ALA A 105 -12.00 -0.27 -23.71
N VAL A 106 -11.16 0.14 -22.75
CA VAL A 106 -9.93 0.88 -23.02
C VAL A 106 -8.94 0.05 -23.85
N PHE A 107 -8.78 -1.24 -23.56
CA PHE A 107 -7.93 -2.13 -24.35
C PHE A 107 -8.43 -2.30 -25.79
N GLN A 108 -9.75 -2.42 -25.99
CA GLN A 108 -10.32 -2.61 -27.33
C GLN A 108 -10.26 -1.33 -28.19
N PHE A 109 -10.46 -0.16 -27.59
CA PHE A 109 -10.61 1.11 -28.32
C PHE A 109 -9.42 2.07 -28.16
N LYS A 110 -8.27 1.63 -27.66
CA LYS A 110 -7.09 2.47 -27.34
C LYS A 110 -6.69 3.42 -28.48
N GLU A 111 -6.57 2.91 -29.71
CA GLU A 111 -6.17 3.71 -30.89
C GLU A 111 -7.19 4.82 -31.19
N GLN A 112 -8.48 4.50 -31.12
CA GLN A 112 -9.57 5.45 -31.39
C GLN A 112 -9.65 6.51 -30.29
N LEU A 113 -9.50 6.11 -29.02
CA LEU A 113 -9.53 7.00 -27.86
C LEU A 113 -8.35 7.99 -27.82
N THR A 114 -7.22 7.60 -28.43
CA THR A 114 -6.02 8.45 -28.50
C THR A 114 -6.19 9.58 -29.51
N ILE A 115 -6.83 9.30 -30.64
CA ILE A 115 -7.07 10.27 -31.72
C ILE A 115 -8.21 11.23 -31.35
N MET A 116 -9.20 10.73 -30.63
CA MET A 116 -10.35 11.51 -30.18
C MET A 116 -9.96 12.52 -29.08
N TYR A 117 -10.30 13.79 -29.30
CA TYR A 117 -10.14 14.88 -28.32
C TYR A 117 -8.70 15.04 -27.78
N SER A 118 -7.69 14.85 -28.63
CA SER A 118 -6.27 15.07 -28.30
C SER A 118 -5.77 14.28 -27.07
N GLY A 119 -6.29 13.07 -26.84
CA GLY A 119 -5.85 12.17 -25.76
C GLY A 119 -6.35 12.52 -24.34
N TRP A 120 -7.13 13.60 -24.17
CA TRP A 120 -7.75 13.94 -22.89
C TRP A 120 -8.78 12.88 -22.44
N LEU A 121 -9.50 12.30 -23.40
CA LEU A 121 -10.51 11.28 -23.11
C LEU A 121 -9.86 10.01 -22.56
N LEU A 122 -8.71 9.59 -23.11
CA LEU A 122 -7.90 8.50 -22.57
C LEU A 122 -7.40 8.81 -21.14
N THR A 123 -6.96 10.04 -20.89
CA THR A 123 -6.54 10.49 -19.55
C THR A 123 -7.70 10.42 -18.55
N SER A 124 -8.90 10.84 -18.96
CA SER A 124 -10.11 10.71 -18.13
C SER A 124 -10.44 9.25 -17.81
N CYS A 125 -10.29 8.34 -18.78
CA CYS A 125 -10.47 6.90 -18.53
C CYS A 125 -9.47 6.37 -17.50
N TYR A 126 -8.21 6.79 -17.54
CA TYR A 126 -7.22 6.40 -16.52
C TYR A 126 -7.58 6.88 -15.12
N ILE A 127 -8.04 8.14 -15.00
CA ILE A 127 -8.49 8.69 -13.71
C ILE A 127 -9.67 7.87 -13.17
N LEU A 128 -10.64 7.53 -14.03
CA LEU A 128 -11.79 6.71 -13.64
C LEU A 128 -11.37 5.31 -13.19
N VAL A 129 -10.51 4.64 -13.95
CA VAL A 129 -9.96 3.31 -13.60
C VAL A 129 -9.26 3.35 -12.23
N ILE A 130 -8.36 4.31 -12.02
CA ILE A 130 -7.64 4.45 -10.74
C ILE A 130 -8.62 4.73 -9.59
N THR A 131 -9.62 5.59 -9.81
CA THR A 131 -10.60 5.94 -8.78
C THR A 131 -11.45 4.73 -8.38
N ILE A 132 -11.95 3.97 -9.36
CA ILE A 132 -12.79 2.79 -9.10
C ILE A 132 -11.96 1.67 -8.47
N ALA A 133 -10.74 1.43 -8.96
CA ALA A 133 -9.82 0.47 -8.34
C ALA A 133 -9.50 0.84 -6.88
N ASN A 134 -9.36 2.13 -6.59
CA ASN A 134 -9.16 2.62 -5.23
C ASN A 134 -10.39 2.37 -4.33
N ILE A 135 -11.62 2.55 -4.85
CA ILE A 135 -12.86 2.21 -4.14
C ILE A 135 -12.90 0.70 -3.81
N ALA A 136 -12.55 -0.15 -4.79
CA ALA A 136 -12.47 -1.60 -4.57
C ALA A 136 -11.48 -1.95 -3.45
N ASN A 137 -10.30 -1.30 -3.44
CA ASN A 137 -9.28 -1.54 -2.43
C ASN A 137 -9.69 -1.07 -1.03
N LEU A 138 -10.39 0.08 -0.92
CA LEU A 138 -10.93 0.54 0.36
C LEU A 138 -12.00 -0.41 0.91
N ALA A 139 -12.87 -0.93 0.03
CA ALA A 139 -13.88 -1.91 0.40
C ALA A 139 -13.26 -3.26 0.84
N SER A 140 -12.23 -3.73 0.14
CA SER A 140 -11.42 -4.90 0.56
C SER A 140 -10.78 -4.68 1.94
N THR A 141 -10.27 -3.48 2.20
CA THR A 141 -9.68 -3.12 3.50
C THR A 141 -10.74 -3.17 4.61
N ALA A 142 -11.93 -2.61 4.37
CA ALA A 142 -13.05 -2.68 5.32
C ALA A 142 -13.48 -4.13 5.61
N MET A 143 -13.54 -4.96 4.56
CA MET A 143 -13.85 -6.38 4.65
C MET A 143 -12.79 -7.13 5.50
N SER A 144 -11.51 -6.85 5.28
CA SER A 144 -10.40 -7.43 6.03
C SER A 144 -10.45 -7.07 7.52
N ILE A 145 -10.72 -5.80 7.86
CA ILE A 145 -10.90 -5.37 9.25
C ILE A 145 -12.06 -6.12 9.90
N THR A 146 -13.20 -6.19 9.22
CA THR A 146 -14.41 -6.86 9.71
C THR A 146 -14.17 -8.34 9.99
N ILE A 147 -13.59 -9.08 9.04
CA ILE A 147 -13.41 -10.53 9.18
C ILE A 147 -12.21 -10.86 10.08
N GLN A 148 -11.03 -10.32 9.80
CA GLN A 148 -9.80 -10.73 10.46
C GLN A 148 -9.67 -10.16 11.88
N ARG A 149 -10.15 -8.93 12.13
CA ARG A 149 -9.94 -8.25 13.41
C ARG A 149 -11.14 -8.34 14.35
N ASP A 150 -12.36 -8.45 13.83
CA ASP A 150 -13.58 -8.56 14.65
C ASP A 150 -14.16 -9.99 14.64
N TRP A 151 -14.53 -10.55 13.49
CA TRP A 151 -15.22 -11.84 13.46
C TRP A 151 -14.37 -13.01 13.97
N VAL A 152 -13.09 -13.07 13.61
CA VAL A 152 -12.17 -14.12 14.09
C VAL A 152 -12.04 -14.08 15.63
N VAL A 153 -12.01 -12.88 16.22
CA VAL A 153 -11.94 -12.70 17.68
C VAL A 153 -13.21 -13.22 18.34
N VAL A 154 -14.39 -12.86 17.80
CA VAL A 154 -15.69 -13.29 18.34
C VAL A 154 -15.90 -14.80 18.22
N VAL A 155 -15.48 -15.41 17.11
CA VAL A 155 -15.63 -16.86 16.86
C VAL A 155 -14.64 -17.68 17.70
N ALA A 156 -13.47 -17.12 17.99
CA ALA A 156 -12.54 -17.72 18.93
C ALA A 156 -13.12 -17.74 20.35
N GLY A 157 -13.82 -16.67 20.76
CA GLY A 157 -14.33 -16.49 22.12
C GLY A 157 -13.19 -16.12 23.08
N ASP A 158 -13.32 -16.50 24.36
CA ASP A 158 -12.31 -16.19 25.39
C ASP A 158 -11.02 -17.03 25.27
N ASP A 159 -11.02 -18.06 24.42
CA ASP A 159 -9.89 -18.95 24.21
C ASP A 159 -8.76 -18.29 23.40
N ARG A 160 -7.80 -17.67 24.10
CA ARG A 160 -6.61 -17.05 23.49
C ARG A 160 -5.76 -18.02 22.65
N SER A 161 -5.73 -19.30 23.01
CA SER A 161 -5.00 -20.34 22.27
C SER A 161 -5.64 -20.59 20.90
N LYS A 162 -6.97 -20.77 20.88
CA LYS A 162 -7.79 -20.95 19.69
C LYS A 162 -7.74 -19.71 18.78
N LEU A 163 -7.82 -18.50 19.33
CA LEU A 163 -7.68 -17.25 18.58
C LEU A 163 -6.34 -17.19 17.85
N ALA A 164 -5.27 -17.51 18.55
CA ALA A 164 -3.94 -17.40 18.00
C ALA A 164 -3.63 -18.54 17.00
N ASP A 165 -4.30 -19.69 17.08
CA ASP A 165 -4.29 -20.72 16.04
C ASP A 165 -5.10 -20.28 14.80
N MET A 166 -6.26 -19.67 14.98
CA MET A 166 -7.07 -19.11 13.88
C MET A 166 -6.30 -18.02 13.11
N ASN A 167 -5.66 -17.09 13.83
CA ASN A 167 -4.83 -16.05 13.23
C ASN A 167 -3.64 -16.62 12.46
N ALA A 168 -3.02 -17.70 12.96
CA ALA A 168 -1.94 -18.37 12.24
C ALA A 168 -2.43 -19.01 10.94
N THR A 169 -3.58 -19.71 10.96
CA THR A 169 -4.17 -20.29 9.75
C THR A 169 -4.57 -19.23 8.71
N VAL A 170 -5.19 -18.13 9.14
CA VAL A 170 -5.50 -16.98 8.26
C VAL A 170 -4.23 -16.45 7.60
N ARG A 171 -3.14 -16.31 8.36
CA ARG A 171 -1.86 -15.84 7.80
C ARG A 171 -1.22 -16.83 6.83
N ILE A 172 -1.40 -18.14 7.02
CA ILE A 172 -0.97 -19.16 6.04
C ILE A 172 -1.76 -19.00 4.73
N ILE A 173 -3.07 -18.79 4.82
CA ILE A 173 -3.92 -18.54 3.65
C ILE A 173 -3.45 -17.28 2.91
N ASP A 174 -3.16 -16.19 3.62
CA ASP A 174 -2.64 -14.95 3.01
C ASP A 174 -1.31 -15.17 2.30
N GLN A 175 -0.38 -15.95 2.89
CA GLN A 175 0.90 -16.29 2.27
C GLN A 175 0.71 -17.11 0.99
N LEU A 176 -0.12 -18.16 1.04
CA LEU A 176 -0.37 -19.03 -0.12
C LEU A 176 -1.02 -18.27 -1.26
N THR A 177 -2.06 -17.47 -0.97
CA THR A 177 -2.78 -16.67 -1.96
C THR A 177 -1.90 -15.57 -2.57
N ASN A 178 -0.98 -14.97 -1.79
CA ASN A 178 -0.07 -13.92 -2.30
C ASN A 178 0.89 -14.41 -3.39
N ILE A 179 1.06 -15.73 -3.55
CA ILE A 179 1.97 -16.32 -4.55
C ILE A 179 1.19 -17.04 -5.63
N LEU A 180 0.27 -17.92 -5.21
CA LEU A 180 -0.46 -18.76 -6.15
C LEU A 180 -1.43 -17.95 -7.03
N ALA A 181 -2.03 -16.89 -6.48
CA ALA A 181 -3.01 -16.12 -7.22
C ALA A 181 -2.37 -15.27 -8.34
N PRO A 182 -1.28 -14.50 -8.07
CA PRO A 182 -0.53 -13.83 -9.13
C PRO A 182 0.07 -14.80 -10.17
N MET A 183 0.54 -15.98 -9.72
CA MET A 183 1.05 -17.02 -10.63
C MET A 183 -0.04 -17.48 -11.61
N LEU A 184 -1.24 -17.80 -11.13
CA LEU A 184 -2.35 -18.21 -11.99
C LEU A 184 -2.70 -17.12 -13.01
N VAL A 185 -2.85 -15.88 -12.55
CA VAL A 185 -3.18 -14.74 -13.43
C VAL A 185 -2.08 -14.51 -14.46
N GLY A 186 -0.81 -14.56 -14.05
CA GLY A 186 0.33 -14.40 -14.94
C GLY A 186 0.34 -15.44 -16.06
N GLN A 187 0.04 -16.71 -15.75
CA GLN A 187 -0.09 -17.77 -16.78
C GLN A 187 -1.26 -17.50 -17.73
N ILE A 188 -2.42 -17.08 -17.21
CA ILE A 188 -3.58 -16.75 -18.04
C ILE A 188 -3.27 -15.59 -19.00
N MET A 189 -2.58 -14.56 -18.51
CA MET A 189 -2.16 -13.42 -19.35
C MET A 189 -1.09 -13.83 -20.37
N ALA A 190 -0.20 -14.77 -20.03
CA ALA A 190 0.86 -15.24 -20.92
C ALA A 190 0.34 -16.10 -22.08
N PHE A 191 -0.61 -17.01 -21.83
CA PHE A 191 -1.17 -17.90 -22.86
C PHE A 191 -2.40 -17.33 -23.58
N GLY A 192 -3.11 -16.41 -22.93
CA GLY A 192 -4.28 -15.77 -23.50
C GLY A 192 -3.94 -14.40 -24.10
N SER A 193 -4.60 -13.38 -23.58
CA SER A 193 -4.40 -11.97 -23.89
C SER A 193 -4.82 -11.18 -22.66
N HIS A 194 -4.32 -9.94 -22.52
CA HIS A 194 -4.74 -9.02 -21.45
C HIS A 194 -6.27 -8.88 -21.37
N PHE A 195 -6.97 -8.93 -22.52
CA PHE A 195 -8.43 -8.90 -22.60
C PHE A 195 -9.07 -10.13 -21.93
N ILE A 196 -8.59 -11.34 -22.25
CA ILE A 196 -9.08 -12.61 -21.68
C ILE A 196 -8.78 -12.65 -20.18
N GLY A 197 -7.60 -12.20 -19.77
CA GLY A 197 -7.22 -12.09 -18.35
C GLY A 197 -8.18 -11.19 -17.57
N CYS A 198 -8.55 -10.03 -18.13
CA CYS A 198 -9.50 -9.11 -17.50
C CYS A 198 -10.91 -9.72 -17.37
N GLY A 199 -11.39 -10.39 -18.42
CA GLY A 199 -12.67 -11.11 -18.40
C GLY A 199 -12.69 -12.25 -17.38
N PHE A 200 -11.62 -13.05 -17.31
CA PHE A 200 -11.47 -14.14 -16.34
C PHE A 200 -11.53 -13.62 -14.90
N ILE A 201 -10.79 -12.56 -14.58
CA ILE A 201 -10.76 -11.98 -13.22
C ILE A 201 -12.13 -11.42 -12.85
N SER A 202 -12.79 -10.73 -13.78
CA SER A 202 -14.14 -10.18 -13.56
C SER A 202 -15.15 -11.31 -13.29
N GLY A 203 -15.11 -12.39 -14.09
CA GLY A 203 -15.95 -13.57 -13.89
C GLY A 203 -15.66 -14.28 -12.57
N TRP A 204 -14.39 -14.42 -12.20
CA TRP A 204 -13.99 -14.99 -10.92
C TRP A 204 -14.54 -14.18 -9.74
N ASN A 205 -14.46 -12.85 -9.79
CA ASN A 205 -14.99 -11.98 -8.73
C ASN A 205 -16.52 -12.13 -8.57
N VAL A 206 -17.28 -12.22 -9.67
CA VAL A 206 -18.73 -12.51 -9.61
C VAL A 206 -19.00 -13.86 -8.93
N PHE A 207 -18.27 -14.90 -9.34
CA PHE A 207 -18.43 -16.23 -8.76
C PHE A 207 -18.06 -16.26 -7.27
N SER A 208 -16.91 -15.67 -6.92
CA SER A 208 -16.40 -15.56 -5.55
C SER A 208 -17.37 -14.80 -4.66
N MET A 209 -17.90 -13.67 -5.15
CA MET A 209 -18.91 -12.87 -4.46
C MET A 209 -20.13 -13.70 -4.06
N CYS A 210 -20.72 -14.44 -5.00
CA CYS A 210 -21.91 -15.25 -4.74
C CYS A 210 -21.65 -16.28 -3.63
N LEU A 211 -20.49 -16.93 -3.69
CA LEU A 211 -20.11 -17.94 -2.72
C LEU A 211 -19.78 -17.32 -1.35
N GLU A 212 -18.99 -16.25 -1.31
CA GLU A 212 -18.63 -15.52 -0.09
C GLU A 212 -19.87 -14.96 0.61
N TYR A 213 -20.80 -14.35 -0.13
CA TYR A 213 -22.04 -13.83 0.42
C TYR A 213 -22.86 -14.92 1.13
N PHE A 214 -22.96 -16.10 0.50
CA PHE A 214 -23.62 -17.26 1.10
C PHE A 214 -22.89 -17.77 2.34
N LEU A 215 -21.56 -17.89 2.27
CA LEU A 215 -20.72 -18.36 3.37
C LEU A 215 -20.83 -17.43 4.59
N LEU A 216 -20.73 -16.12 4.39
CA LEU A 216 -20.84 -15.11 5.46
C LEU A 216 -22.20 -15.17 6.15
N ARG A 217 -23.28 -15.26 5.38
CA ARG A 217 -24.63 -15.41 5.93
C ARG A 217 -24.77 -16.69 6.76
N LYS A 218 -24.20 -17.80 6.28
CA LYS A 218 -24.23 -19.10 6.96
C LYS A 218 -23.40 -19.09 8.24
N VAL A 219 -22.23 -18.45 8.24
CA VAL A 219 -21.39 -18.24 9.43
C VAL A 219 -22.13 -17.44 10.48
N TYR A 220 -22.76 -16.33 10.07
CA TYR A 220 -23.52 -15.48 10.98
C TYR A 220 -24.68 -16.23 11.65
N GLN A 221 -25.43 -17.04 10.88
CA GLN A 221 -26.49 -17.88 11.43
C GLN A 221 -25.99 -18.93 12.42
N LYS A 222 -24.77 -19.46 12.23
CA LYS A 222 -24.19 -20.50 13.09
C LYS A 222 -23.54 -19.98 14.36
N THR A 223 -23.26 -18.69 14.45
CA THR A 223 -22.58 -18.13 15.62
C THR A 223 -23.35 -16.90 16.10
N PRO A 224 -24.38 -17.09 16.95
CA PRO A 224 -25.25 -16.00 17.40
C PRO A 224 -24.51 -14.94 18.21
N ALA A 225 -23.33 -15.25 18.75
CA ALA A 225 -22.43 -14.28 19.38
C ALA A 225 -22.01 -13.14 18.45
N LEU A 226 -22.06 -13.31 17.11
CA LEU A 226 -21.82 -12.21 16.18
C LEU A 226 -22.96 -11.19 16.14
N ALA A 227 -24.18 -11.56 16.52
CA ALA A 227 -25.32 -10.65 16.54
C ALA A 227 -25.22 -9.61 17.67
N PHE A 228 -24.51 -9.93 18.75
CA PHE A 228 -24.34 -9.04 19.88
C PHE A 228 -23.06 -8.20 19.70
N LYS A 229 -23.23 -6.88 19.56
CA LYS A 229 -22.13 -5.91 19.55
C LYS A 229 -22.14 -5.15 20.88
N ALA A 230 -21.00 -5.11 21.57
CA ALA A 230 -20.90 -4.53 22.91
C ALA A 230 -21.38 -3.06 22.98
N GLY A 231 -21.14 -2.26 21.94
CA GLY A 231 -21.56 -0.85 21.87
C GLY A 231 -23.05 -0.61 21.58
N GLN A 232 -23.80 -1.64 21.16
CA GLN A 232 -25.23 -1.50 20.89
C GLN A 232 -26.06 -1.62 22.18
N LYS A 233 -25.54 -2.34 23.18
CA LYS A 233 -26.15 -2.40 24.52
C LYS A 233 -26.18 -1.03 25.20
N ASP A 234 -25.10 -0.25 25.09
CA ASP A 234 -25.03 1.08 25.69
C ASP A 234 -25.90 2.12 24.95
N ALA A 235 -26.04 2.00 23.63
CA ALA A 235 -26.91 2.86 22.82
C ALA A 235 -28.40 2.53 23.03
N ASP A 236 -28.77 1.24 23.02
CA ASP A 236 -30.13 0.78 23.27
C ASP A 236 -30.54 1.06 24.74
N ASP A 237 -29.63 0.90 25.71
CA ASP A 237 -29.87 1.26 27.12
C ASP A 237 -29.94 2.79 27.32
N GLN A 238 -29.21 3.59 26.54
CA GLN A 238 -29.33 5.06 26.56
C GLN A 238 -30.63 5.53 25.92
N GLU A 239 -31.07 4.96 24.79
CA GLU A 239 -32.36 5.27 24.19
C GLU A 239 -33.52 4.82 25.09
N LEU A 240 -33.45 3.64 25.72
CA LEU A 240 -34.45 3.20 26.71
C LEU A 240 -34.49 4.12 27.93
N LYS A 241 -33.34 4.62 28.41
CA LYS A 241 -33.29 5.60 29.51
C LYS A 241 -33.88 6.95 29.09
N HIS A 242 -33.61 7.41 27.88
CA HIS A 242 -34.17 8.66 27.36
C HIS A 242 -35.69 8.55 27.14
N LEU A 243 -36.18 7.40 26.66
CA LEU A 243 -37.61 7.09 26.52
C LEU A 243 -38.31 6.96 27.88
N ASN A 244 -37.69 6.32 28.87
CA ASN A 244 -38.26 6.21 30.22
C ASN A 244 -38.31 7.56 30.94
N VAL A 245 -37.30 8.43 30.78
CA VAL A 245 -37.33 9.80 31.31
C VAL A 245 -38.46 10.61 30.66
N GLN A 246 -38.68 10.46 29.35
CA GLN A 246 -39.79 11.13 28.66
C GLN A 246 -41.17 10.60 29.09
N LYS A 247 -41.26 9.32 29.45
CA LYS A 247 -42.50 8.66 29.91
C LYS A 247 -42.85 8.99 31.36
N GLU A 248 -41.86 9.24 32.22
CA GLU A 248 -42.11 9.70 33.60
C GLU A 248 -42.53 11.17 33.67
N ILE A 249 -42.08 12.03 32.74
CA ILE A 249 -42.53 13.43 32.66
C ILE A 249 -44.00 13.53 32.19
N GLY A 250 -44.49 12.54 31.43
CA GLY A 250 -45.85 12.54 30.86
C GLY A 250 -46.96 11.93 31.73
N ASN A 251 -46.65 11.33 32.87
CA ASN A 251 -47.61 10.54 33.66
C ASN A 251 -48.06 11.18 34.99
N ASN A 252 -47.60 12.39 35.32
CA ASN A 252 -47.88 13.04 36.60
C ASN A 252 -48.94 14.15 36.57
N GLU A 253 -49.69 14.33 35.48
CA GLU A 253 -50.73 15.38 35.45
C GLU A 253 -52.06 14.87 34.88
N SER A 254 -53.08 14.89 35.74
CA SER A 254 -54.48 15.09 35.34
C SER A 254 -55.24 15.70 36.53
N PRO A 255 -56.38 16.38 36.31
CA PRO A 255 -56.69 17.35 35.25
C PRO A 255 -57.26 18.66 35.86
N VAL A 256 -57.44 19.74 35.07
CA VAL A 256 -58.63 20.64 35.09
C VAL A 256 -58.44 21.81 34.10
N GLU A 257 -59.31 21.78 33.09
CA GLU A 257 -60.02 22.83 32.32
C GLU A 257 -59.39 24.18 31.95
N GLY A 258 -59.55 24.56 30.67
CA GLY A 258 -59.59 25.96 30.24
C GLY A 258 -59.15 26.24 28.80
N SER A 259 -60.06 26.01 27.85
CA SER A 259 -59.94 26.18 26.40
C SER A 259 -59.28 27.47 25.87
N GLN A 260 -58.38 27.36 24.88
CA GLN A 260 -58.42 28.11 23.61
C GLN A 260 -57.51 27.48 22.53
N LEU A 261 -58.02 27.52 21.30
CA LEU A 261 -57.65 26.73 20.12
C LEU A 261 -56.55 27.37 19.25
N MET A 262 -55.92 26.49 18.45
CA MET A 262 -55.15 26.68 17.20
C MET A 262 -53.67 27.09 17.35
N ASN A 263 -52.72 26.17 17.13
CA ASN A 263 -52.26 25.62 15.84
C ASN A 263 -51.26 26.56 15.14
N GLU A 264 -49.97 26.36 15.36
CA GLU A 264 -49.04 26.17 14.25
C GLU A 264 -47.72 25.52 14.72
N SER A 265 -47.38 24.47 14.01
CA SER A 265 -46.15 23.71 14.05
C SER A 265 -44.94 24.58 13.77
N ALA A 266 -44.30 25.13 14.80
CA ALA A 266 -42.89 25.53 14.69
C ALA A 266 -42.02 24.35 15.10
N GLU A 267 -41.82 23.43 14.17
CA GLU A 267 -40.64 22.57 14.16
C GLU A 267 -39.42 23.46 14.39
N VAL A 268 -38.83 23.41 15.59
CA VAL A 268 -37.43 23.80 15.77
C VAL A 268 -36.60 22.69 15.12
N LYS A 269 -36.63 22.62 13.79
CA LYS A 269 -35.56 22.07 12.98
C LYS A 269 -34.34 22.90 13.32
N LYS A 270 -33.56 22.40 14.28
CA LYS A 270 -32.23 22.90 14.57
C LYS A 270 -31.47 22.84 13.25
N ASN A 271 -31.22 24.01 12.66
CA ASN A 271 -30.42 24.18 11.45
C ASN A 271 -29.01 23.64 11.73
N THR A 272 -28.82 22.34 11.55
CA THR A 272 -27.51 21.69 11.57
C THR A 272 -26.81 22.08 10.28
N SER A 273 -26.07 23.18 10.38
CA SER A 273 -25.25 23.77 9.33
C SER A 273 -24.43 22.70 8.61
N CYS A 274 -24.45 22.72 7.28
CA CYS A 274 -23.66 21.89 6.36
C CYS A 274 -22.16 21.81 6.75
N CYS A 275 -21.64 22.86 7.40
CA CYS A 275 -20.26 22.90 7.90
C CYS A 275 -19.99 21.90 9.04
N TYR A 276 -21.01 21.48 9.79
CA TYR A 276 -20.90 20.53 10.90
C TYR A 276 -20.69 19.10 10.38
N GLN A 277 -21.32 18.75 9.26
CA GLN A 277 -21.17 17.43 8.60
C GLN A 277 -19.80 17.27 7.92
N MET A 278 -19.21 18.36 7.44
CA MET A 278 -17.89 18.32 6.77
C MET A 278 -16.72 18.18 7.76
N THR A 279 -16.90 18.58 9.02
CA THR A 279 -15.89 18.43 10.08
C THR A 279 -15.92 17.08 10.81
N GLU A 280 -17.02 16.32 10.71
CA GLU A 280 -17.13 15.00 11.33
C GLU A 280 -16.00 14.03 10.95
N PRO A 281 -15.65 13.82 9.66
CA PRO A 281 -14.59 12.87 9.30
C PRO A 281 -13.22 13.26 9.86
N ILE A 282 -12.92 14.57 9.92
CA ILE A 282 -11.66 15.08 10.49
C ILE A 282 -11.64 14.88 12.01
N ARG A 283 -12.79 15.07 12.66
CA ARG A 283 -12.93 14.83 14.10
C ARG A 283 -12.80 13.35 14.42
N THR A 284 -13.47 12.46 13.69
CA THR A 284 -13.33 11.01 13.83
C THR A 284 -11.88 10.57 13.64
N PHE A 285 -11.18 11.13 12.65
CA PHE A 285 -9.76 10.86 12.45
C PHE A 285 -8.92 11.29 13.65
N LYS A 286 -9.12 12.51 14.16
CA LYS A 286 -8.42 13.03 15.35
C LYS A 286 -8.70 12.17 16.58
N ASP A 287 -9.96 11.86 16.83
CA ASP A 287 -10.39 11.08 18.00
C ASP A 287 -9.81 9.65 17.95
N GLY A 288 -9.78 9.03 16.76
CA GLY A 288 -9.13 7.74 16.54
C GLY A 288 -7.62 7.76 16.80
N TRP A 289 -6.92 8.80 16.38
CA TRP A 289 -5.48 8.97 16.66
C TRP A 289 -5.18 9.17 18.14
N VAL A 290 -5.98 10.01 18.82
CA VAL A 290 -5.83 10.23 20.28
C VAL A 290 -6.11 8.93 21.03
N ALA A 291 -7.15 8.19 20.66
CA ALA A 291 -7.48 6.90 21.25
C ALA A 291 -6.33 5.89 21.05
N TYR A 292 -5.75 5.80 19.85
CA TYR A 292 -4.62 4.91 19.55
C TYR A 292 -3.35 5.27 20.33
N TYR A 293 -3.03 6.56 20.45
CA TYR A 293 -1.84 7.04 21.17
C TYR A 293 -1.91 6.75 22.67
N ASN A 294 -3.12 6.82 23.26
CA ASN A 294 -3.32 6.57 24.68
C ASN A 294 -3.35 5.07 25.06
N GLN A 295 -3.29 4.15 24.09
CA GLN A 295 -3.26 2.71 24.38
C GLN A 295 -1.87 2.28 24.89
N SER A 296 -1.83 1.41 25.90
CA SER A 296 -0.59 0.82 26.42
C SER A 296 0.21 0.00 25.39
N ILE A 297 -0.45 -0.42 24.30
CA ILE A 297 0.12 -1.23 23.21
C ILE A 297 0.72 -0.35 22.09
N PHE A 298 0.64 0.98 22.21
CA PHE A 298 1.10 1.93 21.18
C PHE A 298 2.52 1.66 20.67
N PHE A 299 3.50 1.50 21.58
CA PHE A 299 4.89 1.24 21.20
C PHE A 299 5.09 -0.09 20.46
N ALA A 300 4.34 -1.13 20.81
CA ALA A 300 4.37 -2.40 20.08
C ALA A 300 3.79 -2.24 18.66
N GLY A 301 2.74 -1.43 18.51
CA GLY A 301 2.18 -1.06 17.20
C GLY A 301 3.13 -0.21 16.34
N MET A 302 3.87 0.73 16.96
CA MET A 302 4.89 1.52 16.28
C MET A 302 6.05 0.64 15.79
N SER A 303 6.51 -0.31 16.61
CA SER A 303 7.53 -1.30 16.21
C SER A 303 7.08 -2.12 15.00
N LEU A 304 5.82 -2.57 14.96
CA LEU A 304 5.25 -3.23 13.79
C LEU A 304 5.28 -2.32 12.55
N SER A 305 4.96 -1.04 12.70
CA SER A 305 4.99 -0.06 11.59
C SER A 305 6.40 0.11 11.03
N PHE A 306 7.42 0.16 11.88
CA PHE A 306 8.82 0.21 11.43
C PHE A 306 9.27 -1.06 10.72
N LEU A 307 8.71 -2.23 11.05
CA LEU A 307 8.98 -3.46 10.30
C LEU A 307 8.46 -3.39 8.86
N TYR A 308 7.36 -2.67 8.61
CA TYR A 308 6.81 -2.44 7.27
C TYR A 308 7.59 -1.42 6.44
N MET A 309 8.48 -0.62 7.05
CA MET A 309 9.35 0.32 6.33
C MET A 309 10.52 -0.38 5.58
N THR A 310 10.66 -1.69 5.76
CA THR A 310 11.71 -2.45 5.08
C THR A 310 11.48 -2.50 3.57
N VAL A 311 12.49 -2.14 2.79
CA VAL A 311 12.46 -2.30 1.32
C VAL A 311 12.98 -3.69 0.93
N LEU A 312 13.70 -4.38 1.82
CA LEU A 312 14.31 -5.69 1.57
C LEU A 312 13.32 -6.87 1.60
N GLY A 313 12.01 -6.59 1.66
CA GLY A 313 11.01 -7.61 1.36
C GLY A 313 11.12 -8.05 -0.10
N PHE A 314 10.82 -9.33 -0.38
CA PHE A 314 10.61 -9.83 -1.74
C PHE A 314 9.28 -9.28 -2.31
N ASP A 315 9.20 -7.95 -2.39
CA ASP A 315 8.07 -7.18 -2.88
C ASP A 315 8.36 -6.65 -4.29
N CYS A 316 7.37 -6.03 -4.93
CA CYS A 316 7.46 -5.59 -6.33
C CYS A 316 8.69 -4.74 -6.65
N ILE A 317 9.17 -3.93 -5.70
CA ILE A 317 10.33 -3.03 -5.88
C ILE A 317 11.64 -3.83 -5.92
N THR A 318 11.90 -4.69 -4.94
CA THR A 318 13.12 -5.52 -4.89
C THR A 318 13.16 -6.51 -6.04
N THR A 319 12.01 -7.09 -6.38
CA THR A 319 11.83 -7.97 -7.55
C THR A 319 12.09 -7.22 -8.86
N GLY A 320 11.56 -6.00 -9.00
CA GLY A 320 11.83 -5.14 -10.15
C GLY A 320 13.30 -4.75 -10.27
N TYR A 321 13.94 -4.37 -9.16
CA TYR A 321 15.38 -4.07 -9.14
C TYR A 321 16.21 -5.30 -9.51
N ALA A 322 15.94 -6.46 -8.91
CA ALA A 322 16.60 -7.73 -9.23
C ALA A 322 16.51 -8.05 -10.73
N TYR A 323 15.34 -7.84 -11.33
CA TYR A 323 15.15 -8.01 -12.77
C TYR A 323 16.00 -7.03 -13.59
N THR A 324 16.06 -5.75 -13.21
CA THR A 324 16.91 -4.75 -13.91
C THR A 324 18.41 -5.07 -13.81
N GLN A 325 18.85 -5.79 -12.77
CA GLN A 325 20.23 -6.27 -12.64
C GLN A 325 20.51 -7.49 -13.54
N GLY A 326 19.55 -7.96 -14.33
CA GLY A 326 19.70 -9.07 -15.26
C GLY A 326 19.48 -10.45 -14.65
N LEU A 327 18.87 -10.54 -13.46
CA LEU A 327 18.50 -11.84 -12.88
C LEU A 327 17.40 -12.49 -13.73
N ASN A 328 17.63 -13.76 -14.09
CA ASN A 328 16.68 -14.53 -14.89
C ASN A 328 15.35 -14.71 -14.14
N GLY A 329 14.22 -14.64 -14.86
CA GLY A 329 12.88 -14.77 -14.30
C GLY A 329 12.66 -16.07 -13.53
N SER A 330 13.31 -17.17 -13.94
CA SER A 330 13.26 -18.45 -13.23
C SER A 330 13.91 -18.39 -11.84
N VAL A 331 15.05 -17.70 -11.71
CA VAL A 331 15.75 -17.53 -10.42
C VAL A 331 14.91 -16.65 -9.50
N LEU A 332 14.32 -15.59 -10.05
CA LEU A 332 13.43 -14.70 -9.31
C LEU A 332 12.20 -15.43 -8.77
N SER A 333 11.61 -16.29 -9.59
CA SER A 333 10.47 -17.12 -9.19
C SER A 333 10.84 -18.13 -8.09
N LEU A 334 12.02 -18.74 -8.16
CA LEU A 334 12.52 -19.64 -7.13
C LEU A 334 12.78 -18.91 -5.80
N LEU A 335 13.33 -17.70 -5.85
CA LEU A 335 13.53 -16.86 -4.67
C LEU A 335 12.21 -16.42 -4.02
N MET A 336 11.20 -16.08 -4.83
CA MET A 336 9.84 -15.81 -4.34
C MET A 336 9.20 -17.07 -3.72
N GLY A 337 9.46 -18.25 -4.29
CA GLY A 337 9.06 -19.52 -3.68
C GLY A 337 9.75 -19.77 -2.33
N ALA A 338 11.04 -19.45 -2.21
CA ALA A 338 11.77 -19.58 -0.95
C ALA A 338 11.27 -18.60 0.13
N SER A 339 10.91 -17.37 -0.26
CA SER A 339 10.34 -16.38 0.67
C SER A 339 8.98 -16.83 1.22
N ALA A 340 8.16 -17.48 0.39
CA ALA A 340 6.91 -18.13 0.78
C ALA A 340 7.10 -19.16 1.90
N ILE A 341 8.05 -20.07 1.68
CA ILE A 341 8.33 -21.18 2.59
C ILE A 341 8.82 -20.61 3.91
N SER A 342 9.72 -19.62 3.87
CA SER A 342 10.17 -18.90 5.06
C SER A 342 8.99 -18.25 5.82
N GLY A 343 8.05 -17.64 5.09
CA GLY A 343 6.84 -17.06 5.64
C GLY A 343 5.95 -18.07 6.37
N ILE A 344 5.70 -19.24 5.76
CA ILE A 344 4.93 -20.34 6.35
C ILE A 344 5.68 -20.93 7.57
N CYS A 345 6.98 -21.18 7.46
CA CYS A 345 7.82 -21.61 8.58
C CYS A 345 7.73 -20.64 9.77
N GLY A 346 7.68 -19.34 9.50
CA GLY A 346 7.47 -18.30 10.52
C GLY A 346 6.15 -18.47 11.28
N THR A 347 5.06 -18.85 10.61
CA THR A 347 3.76 -19.10 11.28
C THR A 347 3.80 -20.34 12.17
N VAL A 348 4.46 -21.42 11.71
CA VAL A 348 4.64 -22.64 12.52
C VAL A 348 5.52 -22.34 13.73
N ALA A 349 6.65 -21.66 13.54
CA ALA A 349 7.53 -21.23 14.61
C ALA A 349 6.79 -20.35 15.64
N PHE A 350 5.95 -19.41 15.18
CA PHE A 350 5.11 -18.59 16.06
C PHE A 350 4.22 -19.45 16.96
N THR A 351 3.49 -20.42 16.41
CA THR A 351 2.60 -21.27 17.23
C THR A 351 3.37 -22.12 18.24
N TRP A 352 4.54 -22.65 17.87
CA TRP A 352 5.38 -23.48 18.74
C TRP A 352 6.02 -22.67 19.87
N ILE A 353 6.66 -21.53 19.54
CA ILE A 353 7.30 -20.65 20.53
C ILE A 353 6.25 -20.06 21.47
N ARG A 354 5.08 -19.66 20.95
CA ARG A 354 3.98 -19.15 21.76
C ARG A 354 3.50 -20.16 22.80
N LYS A 355 3.36 -21.43 22.42
CA LYS A 355 2.93 -22.52 23.32
C LYS A 355 3.97 -22.79 24.42
N LYS A 356 5.27 -22.63 24.13
CA LYS A 356 6.35 -22.88 25.11
C LYS A 356 6.70 -21.69 25.99
N CYS A 357 6.74 -20.48 25.42
CA CYS A 357 7.35 -19.31 26.06
C CYS A 357 6.36 -18.16 26.31
N GLY A 358 5.12 -18.28 25.85
CA GLY A 358 4.10 -17.22 25.95
C GLY A 358 4.24 -16.13 24.88
N LEU A 359 3.23 -15.26 24.79
CA LEU A 359 3.08 -14.29 23.69
C LEU A 359 4.17 -13.21 23.68
N ILE A 360 4.46 -12.58 24.83
CA ILE A 360 5.40 -11.44 24.91
C ILE A 360 6.83 -11.90 24.58
N ARG A 361 7.27 -13.04 25.15
CA ARG A 361 8.62 -13.58 24.88
C ARG A 361 8.78 -14.00 23.42
N THR A 362 7.72 -14.49 22.79
CA THR A 362 7.73 -14.82 21.35
C THR A 362 8.09 -13.61 20.50
N GLY A 363 7.55 -12.42 20.84
CA GLY A 363 7.88 -11.17 20.15
C GLY A 363 9.36 -10.79 20.27
N ILE A 364 9.94 -10.92 21.47
CA ILE A 364 11.36 -10.63 21.72
C ILE A 364 12.25 -11.61 20.94
N ILE A 365 11.95 -12.92 21.01
CA ILE A 365 12.70 -13.96 20.29
C ILE A 365 12.64 -13.70 18.78
N ALA A 366 11.47 -13.36 18.24
CA ALA A 366 11.31 -13.02 16.82
C ALA A 366 12.10 -11.77 16.43
N GLY A 367 12.14 -10.76 17.29
CA GLY A 367 12.94 -9.54 17.08
C GLY A 367 14.44 -9.85 16.98
N VAL A 368 14.97 -10.65 17.91
CA VAL A 368 16.37 -11.10 17.88
C VAL A 368 16.64 -11.92 16.63
N ALA A 369 15.77 -12.88 16.30
CA ALA A 369 15.90 -13.70 15.10
C ALA A 369 15.89 -12.88 13.80
N ARG A 370 15.14 -11.77 13.75
CA ARG A 370 15.13 -10.85 12.60
C ARG A 370 16.36 -9.95 12.51
N SER A 371 16.95 -9.57 13.64
CA SER A 371 18.13 -8.71 13.67
C SER A 371 19.37 -9.37 13.04
N GLY A 372 19.52 -10.70 13.20
CA GLY A 372 20.66 -11.45 12.68
C GLY A 372 20.85 -11.34 11.16
N PRO A 373 19.88 -11.77 10.33
CA PRO A 373 19.99 -11.67 8.87
C PRO A 373 20.17 -10.24 8.39
N THR A 374 19.51 -9.28 9.04
CA THR A 374 19.63 -7.86 8.70
C THR A 374 21.07 -7.38 8.93
N LEU A 375 21.69 -7.77 10.04
CA LEU A 375 23.09 -7.45 10.34
C LEU A 375 24.03 -8.10 9.31
N CYS A 376 23.79 -9.35 8.92
CA CYS A 376 24.56 -10.02 7.87
C CYS A 376 24.45 -9.28 6.52
N CYS A 377 23.27 -8.81 6.14
CA CYS A 377 23.08 -8.00 4.92
C CYS A 377 23.85 -6.67 5.01
N CYS A 378 23.82 -5.99 6.15
CA CYS A 378 24.57 -4.76 6.36
C CYS A 378 26.09 -4.99 6.30
N LEU A 379 26.60 -6.05 6.92
CA LEU A 379 28.00 -6.44 6.87
C LEU A 379 28.44 -6.81 5.44
N GLY A 380 27.62 -7.56 4.71
CA GLY A 380 27.88 -7.90 3.32
C GLY A 380 27.96 -6.66 2.42
N TRP A 381 27.03 -5.72 2.58
CA TRP A 381 27.08 -4.44 1.86
C TRP A 381 28.34 -3.64 2.22
N PHE A 382 28.67 -3.56 3.51
CA PHE A 382 29.87 -2.85 3.98
C PHE A 382 31.16 -3.46 3.42
N LEU A 383 31.28 -4.79 3.41
CA LEU A 383 32.42 -5.49 2.79
C LEU A 383 32.49 -5.28 1.28
N TRP A 384 31.35 -5.29 0.59
CA TRP A 384 31.29 -5.00 -0.84
C TRP A 384 31.76 -3.56 -1.15
N VAL A 385 31.32 -2.57 -0.35
CA VAL A 385 31.77 -1.18 -0.46
C VAL A 385 33.28 -1.07 -0.22
N ILE A 386 33.82 -1.73 0.83
CA ILE A 386 35.26 -1.75 1.08
C ILE A 386 36.01 -2.37 -0.10
N HIS A 387 35.55 -3.51 -0.61
CA HIS A 387 36.20 -4.16 -1.75
C HIS A 387 36.15 -3.27 -3.01
N ALA A 388 35.03 -2.60 -3.26
CA ALA A 388 34.90 -1.64 -4.36
C ALA A 388 35.86 -0.45 -4.17
N LEU A 389 35.97 0.09 -2.96
CA LEU A 389 36.92 1.17 -2.63
C LEU A 389 38.37 0.72 -2.77
N ILE A 390 38.74 -0.47 -2.29
CA ILE A 390 40.10 -1.02 -2.45
C ILE A 390 40.39 -1.25 -3.93
N THR A 391 39.45 -1.80 -4.70
CA THR A 391 39.60 -2.00 -6.15
C THR A 391 39.74 -0.67 -6.88
N PHE A 392 39.00 0.36 -6.45
CA PHE A 392 39.08 1.72 -6.98
C PHE A 392 40.42 2.40 -6.64
N VAL A 393 40.93 2.22 -5.42
CA VAL A 393 42.22 2.74 -4.97
C VAL A 393 43.39 2.00 -5.64
N LYS A 394 43.30 0.68 -5.81
CA LYS A 394 44.29 -0.16 -6.50
C LYS A 394 44.18 -0.11 -8.02
N ALA A 395 43.16 0.57 -8.57
CA ALA A 395 43.02 0.70 -10.01
C ALA A 395 44.25 1.43 -10.57
N PRO A 396 44.90 0.90 -11.62
CA PRO A 396 46.09 1.52 -12.20
C PRO A 396 45.78 2.95 -12.65
N LYS A 397 46.76 3.85 -12.49
CA LYS A 397 46.67 5.30 -12.77
C LYS A 397 46.07 5.62 -14.15
N GLN A 398 46.26 4.75 -15.13
CA GLN A 398 45.73 4.84 -16.50
C GLN A 398 44.19 4.74 -16.57
N LYS A 399 43.56 3.98 -15.67
CA LYS A 399 42.09 3.86 -15.55
C LYS A 399 41.46 5.06 -14.84
N TRP A 400 42.24 5.70 -13.95
CA TRP A 400 41.89 6.99 -13.34
C TRP A 400 41.90 8.11 -14.37
N ASP A 401 42.92 8.14 -15.23
CA ASP A 401 42.99 9.10 -16.32
C ASP A 401 41.85 8.89 -17.33
N GLU A 402 41.49 7.66 -17.73
CA GLU A 402 40.31 7.42 -18.58
C GLU A 402 38.98 7.84 -17.94
N HIS A 403 38.75 7.55 -16.65
CA HIS A 403 37.51 7.93 -15.98
C HIS A 403 37.40 9.45 -15.75
N PHE A 404 38.49 10.12 -15.40
CA PHE A 404 38.52 11.58 -15.28
C PHE A 404 38.48 12.27 -16.65
N THR A 405 39.10 11.70 -17.68
CA THR A 405 39.02 12.20 -19.06
C THR A 405 37.63 12.00 -19.64
N ASN A 406 36.90 10.94 -19.27
CA ASN A 406 35.49 10.79 -19.64
C ASN A 406 34.62 11.83 -18.93
N ILE A 407 34.80 12.06 -17.62
CA ILE A 407 34.04 13.08 -16.88
C ILE A 407 34.37 14.50 -17.39
N GLN A 408 35.63 14.79 -17.68
CA GLN A 408 36.04 16.05 -18.33
C GLN A 408 35.55 16.10 -19.78
N SER A 409 35.49 14.99 -20.51
CA SER A 409 34.88 14.92 -21.86
C SER A 409 33.38 15.15 -21.81
N TYR A 410 32.65 14.69 -20.79
CA TYR A 410 31.23 15.06 -20.59
C TYR A 410 31.09 16.54 -20.23
N LYS A 411 32.02 17.10 -19.43
CA LYS A 411 32.08 18.53 -19.10
C LYS A 411 32.39 19.39 -20.33
N ILE A 412 33.32 18.95 -21.18
CA ILE A 412 33.73 19.58 -22.44
C ILE A 412 32.65 19.39 -23.52
N ALA A 413 32.00 18.23 -23.61
CA ALA A 413 30.86 17.97 -24.51
C ALA A 413 29.66 18.83 -24.14
N LEU A 414 29.37 18.99 -22.84
CA LEU A 414 28.31 19.88 -22.36
C LEU A 414 28.67 21.36 -22.59
N LEU A 415 29.93 21.76 -22.37
CA LEU A 415 30.43 23.10 -22.67
C LEU A 415 30.46 23.40 -24.18
N SER A 416 30.78 22.43 -25.03
CA SER A 416 30.78 22.58 -26.49
C SER A 416 29.36 22.56 -27.07
N LEU A 417 28.44 21.77 -26.53
CA LEU A 417 27.00 21.88 -26.81
C LEU A 417 26.44 23.24 -26.38
N LEU A 418 26.88 23.78 -25.23
CA LEU A 418 26.52 25.14 -24.78
C LEU A 418 27.13 26.22 -25.69
N PHE A 419 28.37 26.05 -26.17
CA PHE A 419 29.02 26.99 -27.10
C PHE A 419 28.44 26.92 -28.52
N GLN A 420 28.01 25.73 -28.99
CA GLN A 420 27.26 25.55 -30.23
C GLN A 420 25.85 26.11 -30.14
N MET A 421 25.19 26.01 -28.98
CA MET A 421 23.94 26.73 -28.70
C MET A 421 24.17 28.25 -28.73
N GLU A 422 25.27 28.75 -28.16
CA GLU A 422 25.60 30.18 -28.17
C GLU A 422 25.95 30.70 -29.58
N SER A 423 26.59 29.89 -30.44
CA SER A 423 26.88 30.23 -31.83
C SER A 423 25.67 30.10 -32.76
N LEU A 424 24.67 29.28 -32.42
CA LEU A 424 23.35 29.24 -33.06
C LEU A 424 22.45 30.43 -32.65
N ILE A 425 22.64 30.97 -31.44
CA ILE A 425 21.87 32.12 -30.93
C ILE A 425 22.45 33.47 -31.38
N LYS A 426 23.77 33.59 -31.59
CA LYS A 426 24.43 34.82 -32.06
C LYS A 426 23.91 35.36 -33.41
N PRO A 427 23.64 34.54 -34.45
CA PRO A 427 23.03 35.04 -35.68
C PRO A 427 21.53 35.37 -35.55
N LEU A 428 20.82 34.81 -34.55
CA LEU A 428 19.44 35.19 -34.21
C LEU A 428 19.37 36.54 -33.46
N MET A 429 20.43 36.94 -32.75
CA MET A 429 20.53 38.23 -32.05
C MET A 429 21.18 39.35 -32.88
N GLY A 430 21.73 39.05 -34.05
CA GLY A 430 22.41 40.01 -34.94
C GLY A 430 21.50 40.96 -35.72
N CYS A 431 20.17 40.86 -35.60
CA CYS A 431 19.23 41.73 -36.33
C CYS A 431 18.63 42.89 -35.52
N CYS A 432 19.02 43.12 -34.26
CA CYS A 432 18.49 44.26 -33.48
C CYS A 432 19.58 45.27 -33.11
N SER A 433 19.73 46.29 -33.96
CA SER A 433 20.35 47.58 -33.61
C SER A 433 19.30 48.48 -32.90
N PRO A 434 19.70 49.40 -32.00
CA PRO A 434 18.80 50.01 -31.03
C PRO A 434 18.11 51.23 -31.61
N ASN A 435 16.93 51.06 -32.21
CA ASN A 435 15.91 52.11 -32.31
C ASN A 435 14.60 51.57 -32.89
N LYS A 436 13.73 51.01 -32.04
CA LYS A 436 12.26 51.00 -32.25
C LYS A 436 11.53 50.52 -31.00
N GLN A 437 10.34 51.10 -30.77
CA GLN A 437 9.43 50.76 -29.67
C GLN A 437 9.15 49.26 -29.60
N MET A 438 9.29 48.72 -28.38
CA MET A 438 9.30 47.30 -28.06
C MET A 438 7.85 46.73 -27.99
N SER A 439 7.59 45.64 -28.70
CA SER A 439 6.32 44.89 -28.65
C SER A 439 6.36 43.80 -27.56
N GLY A 440 5.19 43.44 -27.01
CA GLY A 440 5.01 42.56 -25.83
C GLY A 440 5.58 41.12 -25.94
N SER A 441 6.03 40.70 -27.12
CA SER A 441 6.74 39.44 -27.36
C SER A 441 8.22 39.48 -26.97
N GLU A 442 8.91 40.62 -27.10
CA GLU A 442 10.34 40.75 -26.78
C GLU A 442 10.63 40.79 -25.27
N VAL A 443 9.68 41.33 -24.47
CA VAL A 443 9.74 41.31 -23.00
C VAL A 443 9.65 39.87 -22.45
N ARG A 444 8.95 38.96 -23.17
CA ARG A 444 8.79 37.55 -22.77
C ARG A 444 10.05 36.72 -23.02
N ILE A 445 10.80 37.04 -24.08
CA ILE A 445 12.05 36.36 -24.44
C ILE A 445 13.16 36.73 -23.43
N ASN A 446 13.30 38.00 -23.08
CA ASN A 446 14.31 38.46 -22.10
C ASN A 446 14.04 37.90 -20.67
N LYS A 447 12.76 37.71 -20.30
CA LYS A 447 12.38 37.03 -19.04
C LYS A 447 12.76 35.54 -19.01
N ASN A 448 12.68 34.84 -20.13
CA ASN A 448 13.06 33.43 -20.22
C ASN A 448 14.59 33.25 -20.17
N THR A 449 15.35 34.12 -20.83
CA THR A 449 16.82 34.08 -20.79
C THR A 449 17.38 34.31 -19.39
N ASN A 450 16.83 35.28 -18.65
CA ASN A 450 17.20 35.52 -17.24
C ASN A 450 16.78 34.37 -16.29
N ARG A 451 15.73 33.61 -16.64
CA ARG A 451 15.29 32.43 -15.88
C ARG A 451 16.25 31.24 -16.10
N THR A 452 16.72 31.06 -17.32
CA THR A 452 17.69 30.01 -17.69
C THR A 452 19.06 30.26 -17.05
N VAL A 453 19.53 31.52 -17.00
CA VAL A 453 20.77 31.89 -16.30
C VAL A 453 20.67 31.68 -14.78
N LYS A 454 19.52 32.00 -14.17
CA LYS A 454 19.27 31.68 -12.75
C LYS A 454 19.23 30.18 -12.46
N LEU A 455 18.65 29.37 -13.35
CA LEU A 455 18.65 27.91 -13.24
C LEU A 455 20.05 27.30 -13.38
N LEU A 456 20.90 27.88 -14.24
CA LEU A 456 22.31 27.52 -14.38
C LEU A 456 23.14 27.85 -13.13
N HIS A 457 22.93 29.02 -12.52
CA HIS A 457 23.58 29.37 -11.25
C HIS A 457 23.15 28.44 -10.10
N HIS A 458 21.86 28.11 -10.04
CA HIS A 458 21.31 27.20 -9.03
C HIS A 458 21.78 25.74 -9.21
N GLY A 459 21.99 25.31 -10.47
CA GLY A 459 22.59 24.01 -10.80
C GLY A 459 24.09 23.93 -10.47
N LEU A 460 24.83 25.04 -10.65
CA LEU A 460 26.23 25.16 -10.22
C LEU A 460 26.37 25.18 -8.68
N GLU A 461 25.46 25.84 -7.96
CA GLU A 461 25.41 25.79 -6.49
C GLU A 461 24.98 24.42 -5.95
N SER A 462 24.10 23.70 -6.66
CA SER A 462 23.71 22.32 -6.33
C SER A 462 24.87 21.30 -6.45
N MET A 463 25.96 21.65 -7.14
CA MET A 463 27.16 20.82 -7.26
C MET A 463 28.27 21.17 -6.24
N ARG A 464 28.12 22.24 -5.46
CA ARG A 464 28.99 22.56 -4.31
C ARG A 464 29.11 21.43 -3.26
N PRO A 465 28.06 20.66 -2.92
CA PRO A 465 28.21 19.51 -2.02
C PRO A 465 29.13 18.40 -2.55
N ALA A 466 29.33 18.27 -3.88
CA ALA A 466 30.25 17.27 -4.44
C ALA A 466 31.73 17.62 -4.20
N ILE A 467 32.06 18.92 -4.10
CA ILE A 467 33.42 19.40 -3.76
C ILE A 467 33.67 19.26 -2.24
N GLN A 468 32.66 19.52 -1.42
CA GLN A 468 32.70 19.24 0.02
C GLN A 468 32.77 17.72 0.29
N LEU A 469 32.16 16.89 -0.56
CA LEU A 469 32.29 15.44 -0.47
C LEU A 469 33.74 15.00 -0.66
N LYS A 470 34.51 15.67 -1.53
CA LYS A 470 35.93 15.39 -1.76
C LYS A 470 36.78 15.71 -0.53
N SER A 471 36.55 16.85 0.13
CA SER A 471 37.27 17.20 1.38
C SER A 471 36.87 16.27 2.53
N VAL A 472 35.58 15.92 2.66
CA VAL A 472 35.09 14.95 3.65
C VAL A 472 35.63 13.55 3.37
N PHE A 473 35.72 13.12 2.10
CA PHE A 473 36.34 11.84 1.71
C PHE A 473 37.84 11.81 2.03
N LEU A 474 38.56 12.91 1.78
CA LEU A 474 39.98 13.03 2.14
C LEU A 474 40.19 13.04 3.68
N THR A 475 39.28 13.66 4.42
CA THR A 475 39.33 13.68 5.89
C THR A 475 39.04 12.28 6.44
N LEU A 476 38.00 11.61 5.93
CA LEU A 476 37.68 10.21 6.27
C LEU A 476 38.80 9.25 5.84
N PHE A 477 39.44 9.47 4.69
CA PHE A 477 40.59 8.71 4.21
C PHE A 477 41.78 8.85 5.17
N ASN A 478 42.12 10.06 5.61
CA ASN A 478 43.20 10.27 6.58
C ASN A 478 42.86 9.67 7.96
N SER A 479 41.62 9.78 8.41
CA SER A 479 41.16 9.16 9.67
C SER A 479 41.17 7.63 9.61
N LEU A 480 40.78 7.03 8.48
CA LEU A 480 40.76 5.59 8.28
C LEU A 480 42.19 5.03 8.08
N SER A 481 43.07 5.78 7.42
CA SER A 481 44.48 5.42 7.26
C SER A 481 45.23 5.46 8.59
N CYS A 482 45.00 6.46 9.45
CA CYS A 482 45.52 6.49 10.82
C CYS A 482 44.97 5.34 11.70
N ALA A 483 43.69 4.97 11.52
CA ALA A 483 43.10 3.85 12.24
C ALA A 483 43.73 2.51 11.81
N LEU A 484 44.00 2.33 10.51
CA LEU A 484 44.63 1.12 9.97
C LEU A 484 46.11 0.99 10.34
N GLU A 485 46.86 2.10 10.47
CA GLU A 485 48.23 2.09 10.99
C GLU A 485 48.30 1.72 12.49
N SER A 486 47.30 2.09 13.29
CA SER A 486 47.18 1.64 14.70
C SER A 486 46.90 0.14 14.86
N PHE A 487 46.44 -0.55 13.80
CA PHE A 487 46.16 -2.00 13.82
C PHE A 487 47.31 -2.87 13.28
N GLY A 488 48.49 -2.29 13.01
CA GLY A 488 49.73 -3.06 12.85
C GLY A 488 49.79 -4.01 11.65
N VAL A 489 49.12 -3.69 10.53
CA VAL A 489 49.25 -4.48 9.30
C VAL A 489 50.45 -3.98 8.50
N THR A 490 51.66 -4.42 8.88
CA THR A 490 52.85 -4.28 8.05
C THR A 490 52.74 -5.17 6.82
N SER A 491 52.79 -4.57 5.63
CA SER A 491 52.84 -5.28 4.35
C SER A 491 54.18 -6.00 4.17
N SER A 492 54.17 -7.34 4.21
CA SER A 492 55.24 -8.14 3.60
C SER A 492 54.95 -8.28 2.10
N THR A 493 55.67 -7.50 1.31
CA THR A 493 55.85 -7.68 -0.13
C THR A 493 56.69 -8.90 -0.42
N GLU A 494 56.27 -9.73 -1.39
CA GLU A 494 57.08 -10.34 -2.47
C GLU A 494 56.37 -11.57 -3.09
N PRO A 495 56.65 -11.91 -4.36
CA PRO A 495 56.76 -11.08 -5.55
C PRO A 495 55.58 -11.28 -6.53
#